data_AF-A0A959ID78-F1
#
_entry.id   AF-A0A959ID78-F1
#
_cell.length_a   1.000
_cell.length_b   1.000
_cell.length_c   1.000
_cell.angle_alpha   90.00
_cell.angle_beta   90.00
_cell.angle_gamma   90.00
#
_symmetry.space_group_name_H-M   'P 1'
#
loop_
_entity.id
_entity.type
_entity.pdbx_description
1 polymer ?
#
loop_
_entity_poly.entity_id
_entity_poly.type
_entity_poly.pdbx_seq_one_letter_code
_entity_poly.pdbx_strand_id
1 'polypeptide(L)'
;VVAQALHWFDFGRFFPEVHRTARAGALLAVWGYDLLRIRPEIDAAIDRYYRNVIGPFWDAERRHVETHYRSISIPFPEIPVDRAFSMRYEWSLSQLEGYLQTWSA
;
A
#
# COMPACT_ATOMS: atom_id res chain seq x y z
N VAL A 1 -14.09 3.68 -0.26
CA VAL A 1 -12.82 3.33 0.40
C VAL A 1 -11.95 2.58 -0.59
N VAL A 2 -10.65 2.85 -0.62
CA VAL A 2 -9.65 2.04 -1.34
C VAL A 2 -8.61 1.58 -0.33
N ALA A 3 -8.46 0.27 -0.15
CA ALA A 3 -7.80 -0.33 1.01
C ALA A 3 -6.61 -1.22 0.63
N GLN A 4 -5.78 -0.77 -0.33
CA GLN A 4 -4.45 -1.27 -0.74
C GLN A 4 -4.23 -1.01 -2.23
N ALA A 5 -5.28 -1.14 -3.04
CA ALA A 5 -5.15 -1.29 -4.49
C ALA A 5 -5.07 0.02 -5.29
N LEU A 6 -4.99 1.20 -4.65
CA LEU A 6 -5.04 2.46 -5.40
C LEU A 6 -3.93 2.54 -6.46
N HIS A 7 -2.77 1.97 -6.19
CA HIS A 7 -1.64 1.95 -7.11
C HIS A 7 -1.91 1.25 -8.45
N TRP A 8 -2.96 0.43 -8.57
CA TRP A 8 -3.36 -0.23 -9.81
C TRP A 8 -4.38 0.56 -10.63
N PHE A 9 -4.91 1.66 -10.10
CA PHE A 9 -6.04 2.34 -10.72
C PHE A 9 -5.59 3.37 -11.74
N ASP A 10 -6.37 3.53 -12.81
CA ASP A 10 -6.28 4.68 -13.69
C ASP A 10 -6.81 5.92 -12.95
N PHE A 11 -5.92 6.81 -12.50
CA PHE A 11 -6.28 8.02 -11.75
C PHE A 11 -7.16 8.99 -12.55
N GLY A 12 -6.94 9.07 -13.86
CA GLY A 12 -7.69 9.94 -14.77
C GLY A 12 -9.14 9.48 -14.94
N ARG A 13 -9.43 8.21 -14.69
CA ARG A 13 -10.79 7.65 -14.70
C ARG A 13 -11.38 7.50 -13.31
N PHE A 14 -10.57 7.11 -12.34
CA PHE A 14 -11.02 6.79 -10.98
C PHE A 14 -11.53 8.02 -10.23
N PHE A 15 -10.76 9.12 -10.17
CA PHE A 15 -11.17 10.28 -9.38
C PHE A 15 -12.42 10.99 -9.93
N PRO A 16 -12.59 11.17 -11.26
CA PRO A 16 -13.85 11.66 -11.80
C PRO A 16 -15.04 10.77 -11.44
N GLU A 17 -14.87 9.46 -11.41
CA GLU A 17 -15.92 8.52 -11.06
C GLU A 17 -16.28 8.58 -9.57
N VAL A 18 -15.28 8.77 -8.69
CA VAL A 18 -15.52 9.06 -7.27
C VAL A 18 -16.37 10.32 -7.12
N HIS A 19 -16.02 11.40 -7.83
CA HIS A 19 -16.78 12.64 -7.77
C HIS A 19 -18.21 12.48 -8.32
N ARG A 20 -18.39 11.77 -9.43
CA ARG A 20 -19.69 11.53 -10.09
C ARG A 20 -20.67 10.76 -9.19
N THR A 21 -20.15 9.81 -8.40
CA THR A 21 -20.96 8.90 -7.58
C THR A 21 -21.11 9.35 -6.13
N ALA A 22 -20.28 10.28 -5.66
CA ALA A 22 -20.35 10.83 -4.32
C ALA A 22 -21.60 11.69 -4.11
N ARG A 23 -22.22 11.54 -2.94
CA ARG A 23 -23.14 12.56 -2.41
C ARG A 23 -22.35 13.74 -1.83
N ALA A 24 -23.03 14.88 -1.64
CA ALA A 24 -22.45 16.02 -0.92
C ALA A 24 -21.92 15.59 0.46
N GLY A 25 -20.67 15.97 0.76
CA GLY A 25 -19.99 15.62 2.01
C GLY A 25 -19.51 14.17 2.12
N ALA A 26 -19.50 13.39 1.04
CA ALA A 26 -18.90 12.06 1.05
C ALA A 26 -17.38 12.12 1.29
N LEU A 27 -16.84 11.08 1.92
CA LEU A 27 -15.40 10.95 2.19
C LEU A 27 -14.80 9.83 1.33
N LEU A 28 -13.71 10.14 0.63
CA LEU A 28 -12.83 9.14 0.06
C LEU A 28 -11.72 8.85 1.07
N ALA A 29 -11.73 7.65 1.65
CA ALA A 29 -10.60 7.15 2.41
C ALA A 29 -9.77 6.20 1.55
N VAL A 30 -8.48 6.53 1.43
CA VAL A 30 -7.46 5.70 0.78
C VAL A 30 -6.46 5.30 1.84
N TRP A 31 -6.20 4.00 1.97
CA TRP A 31 -5.14 3.50 2.82
C TRP A 31 -4.49 2.25 2.22
N GLY A 32 -3.35 1.89 2.78
CA GLY A 32 -2.63 0.68 2.45
C GLY A 32 -1.58 0.39 3.51
N TYR A 33 -0.86 -0.69 3.29
CA TYR A 33 0.28 -1.10 4.08
C TYR A 33 1.45 -1.36 3.15
N ASP A 34 2.65 -1.02 3.64
CA ASP A 34 3.89 -1.25 2.93
C ASP A 34 4.57 -2.54 3.44
N LEU A 35 5.85 -2.72 3.13
CA LEU A 35 6.67 -3.83 3.55
C LEU A 35 6.66 -4.00 5.09
N LEU A 36 6.31 -5.20 5.54
CA LEU A 36 6.28 -5.56 6.95
C LEU A 36 7.65 -5.38 7.63
N ARG A 37 7.61 -5.18 8.96
CA ARG A 37 8.78 -5.07 9.83
C ARG A 37 8.57 -5.90 11.09
N ILE A 38 9.61 -6.59 11.54
CA ILE A 38 9.58 -7.57 12.63
C ILE A 38 10.68 -7.27 13.66
N ARG A 39 11.95 -7.41 13.24
CA ARG A 39 13.15 -7.10 14.04
C ARG A 39 14.37 -6.98 13.13
N PRO A 40 15.44 -6.26 13.53
CA PRO A 40 16.50 -5.86 12.62
C PRO A 40 17.13 -6.97 11.77
N GLU A 41 17.36 -8.16 12.35
CA GLU A 41 18.01 -9.27 11.66
C GLU A 41 17.10 -9.91 10.60
N ILE A 42 15.80 -9.97 10.88
CA ILE A 42 14.80 -10.49 9.93
C ILE A 42 14.52 -9.45 8.86
N ASP A 43 14.39 -8.18 9.25
CA ASP A 43 14.11 -7.08 8.34
C ASP A 43 15.19 -6.96 7.26
N ALA A 44 16.46 -7.14 7.62
CA ALA A 44 17.57 -7.17 6.67
C ALA A 44 17.45 -8.32 5.65
N ALA A 45 16.98 -9.49 6.07
CA ALA A 45 16.74 -10.62 5.18
C ALA A 45 15.55 -10.35 4.25
N ILE A 46 14.46 -9.78 4.78
CA ILE A 46 13.27 -9.39 4.02
C ILE A 46 13.63 -8.31 2.98
N ASP A 47 14.36 -7.26 3.37
CA ASP A 47 14.76 -6.19 2.47
C ASP A 47 15.63 -6.71 1.32
N ARG A 48 16.59 -7.61 1.63
CA ARG A 48 17.42 -8.24 0.59
C ARG A 48 16.56 -9.07 -0.36
N TYR A 49 15.63 -9.87 0.15
CA TYR A 49 14.73 -10.66 -0.67
C TYR A 49 13.88 -9.76 -1.56
N TYR A 50 13.17 -8.80 -0.97
CA TYR A 50 12.28 -7.86 -1.64
C TYR A 50 12.97 -7.05 -2.74
N ARG A 51 14.17 -6.52 -2.46
CA ARG A 51 14.87 -5.60 -3.39
C ARG A 51 15.76 -6.32 -4.39
N ASN A 52 16.46 -7.39 -3.98
CA ASN A 52 17.53 -7.96 -4.79
C ASN A 52 17.15 -9.29 -5.44
N VAL A 53 16.27 -10.08 -4.80
CA VAL A 53 15.87 -11.39 -5.32
C VAL A 53 14.63 -11.26 -6.20
N ILE A 54 13.58 -10.65 -5.67
CA ILE A 54 12.32 -10.46 -6.40
C ILE A 54 12.14 -9.06 -6.98
N GLY A 55 13.09 -8.15 -6.69
CA GLY A 55 13.10 -6.76 -7.15
C GLY A 55 12.70 -6.56 -8.62
N PRO A 56 13.31 -7.30 -9.56
CA PRO A 56 13.01 -7.17 -10.98
C PRO A 56 11.60 -7.58 -11.42
N PHE A 57 10.85 -8.29 -10.57
CA PHE A 57 9.48 -8.77 -10.88
C PHE A 57 8.39 -7.84 -10.33
N TRP A 58 8.75 -6.81 -9.57
CA TRP A 58 7.78 -5.80 -9.13
C TRP A 58 7.38 -4.86 -10.28
N ASP A 59 6.07 -4.67 -10.43
CA ASP A 59 5.53 -3.62 -11.28
C ASP A 59 5.87 -2.23 -10.76
N ALA A 60 6.00 -1.26 -11.68
CA ALA A 60 6.40 0.11 -11.36
C ALA A 60 5.40 0.81 -10.41
N GLU A 61 4.14 0.42 -10.51
CA GLU A 61 2.99 0.83 -9.71
C GLU A 61 3.24 0.63 -8.22
N ARG A 62 4.05 -0.38 -7.83
CA ARG A 62 4.38 -0.66 -6.43
C ARG A 62 5.05 0.53 -5.73
N ARG A 63 5.74 1.40 -6.48
CA ARG A 63 6.36 2.64 -6.00
C ARG A 63 5.35 3.59 -5.34
N HIS A 64 4.09 3.57 -5.78
CA HIS A 64 3.06 4.39 -5.14
C HIS A 64 2.81 3.97 -3.70
N VAL A 65 2.82 2.67 -3.40
CA VAL A 65 2.68 2.16 -2.03
C VAL A 65 3.93 2.48 -1.20
N GLU A 66 5.14 2.31 -1.77
CA GLU A 66 6.41 2.60 -1.08
C GLU A 66 6.56 4.09 -0.74
N THR A 67 5.97 4.98 -1.54
CA THR A 67 5.92 6.42 -1.27
C THR A 67 4.70 6.82 -0.42
N HIS A 68 4.00 5.84 0.15
CA HIS A 68 2.80 6.02 0.99
C HIS A 68 1.73 6.89 0.28
N TYR A 69 1.56 6.67 -1.02
CA TYR A 69 0.69 7.44 -1.93
C TYR A 69 0.98 8.93 -2.06
N ARG A 70 2.07 9.45 -1.47
CA ARG A 70 2.46 10.86 -1.58
C ARG A 70 2.83 11.28 -3.01
N SER A 71 3.10 10.30 -3.88
CA SER A 71 3.38 10.51 -5.30
C SER A 71 2.11 10.69 -6.16
N ILE A 72 0.92 10.44 -5.60
CA ILE A 72 -0.35 10.55 -6.32
C ILE A 72 -0.99 11.91 -6.03
N SER A 73 -1.35 12.66 -7.07
CA SER A 73 -2.15 13.86 -6.92
C SER A 73 -3.63 13.49 -6.77
N ILE A 74 -4.13 13.52 -5.53
CA ILE A 74 -5.54 13.28 -5.22
C ILE A 74 -6.29 14.62 -5.34
N PRO A 75 -7.27 14.77 -6.26
CA PRO A 75 -7.89 16.05 -6.58
C PRO A 75 -9.02 16.43 -5.61
N PHE A 76 -8.89 16.10 -4.33
CA PHE A 76 -9.87 16.39 -3.30
C PHE A 76 -9.21 17.07 -2.10
N PRO A 77 -9.91 17.95 -1.37
CA PRO A 77 -9.38 18.51 -0.13
C PRO A 77 -8.99 17.40 0.84
N GLU A 78 -7.71 17.37 1.23
CA GLU A 78 -7.20 16.39 2.18
C GLU A 78 -7.66 16.74 3.60
N ILE A 79 -8.09 15.72 4.35
CA ILE A 79 -8.34 15.82 5.78
C ILE A 79 -7.09 15.27 6.48
N PRO A 80 -6.33 16.11 7.21
CA PRO A 80 -5.13 15.66 7.91
C PRO A 80 -5.47 14.56 8.91
N VAL A 81 -4.65 13.51 8.92
CA VAL A 81 -4.72 12.46 9.94
C VAL A 81 -3.45 12.54 10.79
N ASP A 82 -3.63 12.91 12.04
CA ASP A 82 -2.57 13.19 13.03
C ASP A 82 -2.03 11.94 13.73
N ARG A 83 -2.52 10.76 13.36
CA ARG A 83 -2.10 9.47 13.92
C ARG A 83 -1.62 8.51 12.85
N ALA A 84 -0.58 7.76 13.18
CA ALA A 84 -0.18 6.60 12.39
C ALA A 84 -1.11 5.41 12.72
N PHE A 85 -1.48 4.66 11.69
CA PHE A 85 -2.14 3.36 11.84
C PHE A 85 -1.13 2.24 11.63
N SER A 86 -1.29 1.14 12.36
CA SER A 86 -0.47 -0.04 12.21
C SER A 86 -1.34 -1.29 12.28
N MET A 87 -0.96 -2.30 11.50
CA MET A 87 -1.49 -3.65 11.65
C MET A 87 -0.43 -4.48 12.37
N ARG A 88 -0.84 -5.25 13.37
CA ARG A 88 0.05 -6.09 14.17
C ARG A 88 -0.49 -7.50 14.20
N TYR A 89 0.38 -8.45 13.95
CA TYR A 89 0.07 -9.88 13.92
C TYR A 89 1.16 -10.64 14.66
N GLU A 90 0.77 -11.75 15.29
CA GLU A 90 1.68 -12.75 15.82
C GLU A 90 1.64 -13.95 14.88
N TRP A 91 2.77 -14.22 14.22
CA TRP A 91 2.87 -15.28 13.21
C TRP A 91 3.95 -16.28 13.56
N SER A 92 3.67 -17.55 13.28
CA SER A 92 4.72 -18.56 13.11
C SER A 92 5.56 -18.27 11.87
N LEU A 93 6.72 -18.91 11.76
CA LEU A 93 7.53 -18.83 10.53
C LEU A 93 6.75 -19.30 9.29
N SER A 94 5.97 -20.38 9.41
CA SER A 94 5.16 -20.91 8.30
C SER A 94 4.08 -19.94 7.82
N GLN A 95 3.49 -19.15 8.73
CA GLN A 95 2.53 -18.10 8.36
C GLN A 95 3.22 -16.93 7.65
N LEU A 96 4.42 -16.54 8.12
CA LEU A 96 5.23 -15.54 7.44
C LEU A 96 5.60 -16.00 6.03
N GLU A 97 6.07 -17.24 5.85
CA GLU A 97 6.37 -17.82 4.54
C GLU A 97 5.15 -17.82 3.62
N GLY A 98 3.99 -18.24 4.14
CA GLY A 98 2.73 -18.20 3.40
C GLY A 98 2.36 -16.78 2.96
N TYR A 99 2.55 -15.78 3.83
CA TYR A 99 2.34 -14.37 3.46
C TYR A 99 3.30 -13.90 2.36
N LEU A 100 4.59 -14.25 2.44
CA LEU A 100 5.57 -13.88 1.41
C LEU A 100 5.22 -14.49 0.04
N GLN A 101 4.58 -15.67 0.00
CA GLN A 101 4.08 -16.30 -1.23
C GLN A 101 2.86 -15.61 -1.85
N THR A 102 2.23 -14.67 -1.12
CA THR A 102 1.11 -13.87 -1.66
C THR A 102 1.56 -12.59 -2.35
N TRP A 103 2.85 -12.26 -2.29
CA TRP A 103 3.40 -11.12 -3.00
C TRP A 103 3.28 -11.33 -4.51
N SER A 104 2.96 -10.25 -5.23
CA SER A 104 2.67 -10.33 -6.66
C SER A 104 3.91 -10.51 -7.55
N ALA A 105 5.11 -10.28 -6.98
CA ALA A 105 6.41 -10.45 -7.64
C ALA A 105 6.93 -11.89 -7.54
#